data_AF-A0A124BWL6-F1
#
_entry.id   AF-A0A124BWL6-F1
#
_cell.length_a   1.000
_cell.length_b   1.000
_cell.length_c   1.000
_cell.angle_alpha   90.00
_cell.angle_beta   90.00
_cell.angle_gamma   90.00
#
_symmetry.space_group_name_H-M   'P 1'
#
loop_
_entity.id
_entity.type
_entity.pdbx_description
1 polymer ?
#
loop_
_entity_poly.entity_id
_entity_poly.type
_entity_poly.pdbx_seq_one_letter_code
_entity_poly.pdbx_strand_id
1 'polypeptide(L)'
;MASDSAANTPGADSAAATPSATTTTNQVRPGGAPIRRYMNEKIVPHLLDGMTVVAKEQPPNPLRVLGEYLIQKSNEIEQQGVSKTPE
;
A
#
# COMPACT_ATOMS: atom_id res chain seq x y z
N MET A 1 34.64 34.19 -43.10
CA MET A 1 33.43 33.34 -43.09
C MET A 1 33.11 33.09 -41.63
N ALA A 2 32.00 33.64 -41.15
CA ALA A 2 31.64 33.66 -39.74
C ALA A 2 30.89 32.37 -39.35
N SER A 3 31.33 31.76 -38.26
CA SER A 3 30.64 30.68 -37.55
C SER A 3 29.73 31.29 -36.51
N ASP A 4 28.42 31.08 -36.62
CA ASP A 4 27.50 30.93 -35.48
C ASP A 4 26.09 30.60 -36.02
N SER A 5 25.61 29.39 -35.74
CA SER A 5 24.21 29.00 -35.92
C SER A 5 23.72 28.45 -34.59
N ALA A 6 23.33 29.36 -33.71
CA ALA A 6 22.55 29.07 -32.52
C ALA A 6 21.08 29.40 -32.82
N ALA A 7 20.24 28.37 -32.92
CA ALA A 7 18.79 28.47 -32.71
C ALA A 7 18.21 27.06 -32.54
N ASN A 8 18.53 26.42 -31.40
CA ASN A 8 17.76 25.26 -30.95
C ASN A 8 16.65 25.81 -30.03
N THR A 9 15.45 25.94 -30.61
CA THR A 9 14.25 26.44 -29.95
C THR A 9 13.78 25.45 -28.87
N PRO A 10 13.53 25.88 -27.61
CA PRO A 10 12.86 25.05 -26.62
C PRO A 10 11.36 25.13 -26.88
N GLY A 11 10.75 24.01 -27.24
CA GLY A 11 9.31 23.95 -27.52
C GLY A 11 8.70 22.63 -27.11
N ALA A 12 7.70 22.73 -26.24
CA ALA A 12 6.66 21.75 -25.94
C ALA A 12 7.05 20.54 -25.06
N ASP A 13 7.01 20.77 -23.75
CA ASP A 13 5.93 20.24 -22.88
C ASP A 13 5.26 18.95 -23.38
N SER A 14 6.00 17.85 -23.40
CA SER A 14 5.41 16.51 -23.43
C SER A 14 5.38 15.99 -22.00
N ALA A 15 4.19 16.04 -21.42
CA ALA A 15 3.80 15.51 -20.13
C ALA A 15 4.15 14.01 -20.02
N ALA A 16 5.40 13.70 -19.69
CA ALA A 16 5.83 12.41 -19.18
C ALA A 16 6.08 12.56 -17.67
N ALA A 17 5.01 12.83 -16.92
CA ALA A 17 5.03 12.64 -15.48
C ALA A 17 4.97 11.14 -15.19
N THR A 18 6.09 10.45 -15.37
CA THR A 18 6.36 9.18 -14.68
C THR A 18 6.29 9.46 -13.18
N PRO A 19 5.35 8.86 -12.41
CA PRO A 19 5.50 8.88 -10.97
C PRO A 19 6.65 7.94 -10.64
N SER A 20 7.84 8.52 -10.45
CA SER A 20 8.98 7.85 -9.82
C SER A 20 8.50 7.12 -8.58
N ALA A 21 8.68 5.80 -8.58
CA ALA A 21 8.67 4.98 -7.39
C ALA A 21 9.88 5.40 -6.52
N THR A 22 9.72 6.48 -5.75
CA THR A 22 10.68 6.85 -4.71
C THR A 22 10.32 6.09 -3.45
N THR A 23 11.06 5.02 -3.24
CA THR A 23 11.22 4.33 -1.96
C THR A 23 11.70 5.33 -0.90
N THR A 24 11.19 5.18 0.33
CA THR A 24 11.76 5.73 1.58
C THR A 24 11.49 7.20 1.89
N THR A 25 10.29 7.53 2.39
CA THR A 25 10.20 8.45 3.54
C THR A 25 8.96 8.12 4.38
N ASN A 26 9.21 7.74 5.62
CA ASN A 26 8.27 7.45 6.71
C ASN A 26 7.50 8.70 7.20
N GLN A 27 7.04 9.55 6.30
CA GLN A 27 6.28 10.75 6.63
C GLN A 27 4.92 10.63 5.97
N VAL A 28 4.01 9.98 6.71
CA VAL A 28 2.59 9.92 6.38
C VAL A 28 2.07 11.35 6.43
N ARG A 29 2.06 12.02 5.29
CA ARG A 29 1.31 13.26 5.11
C ARG A 29 -0.13 12.95 5.57
N PRO A 30 -0.73 13.72 6.50
CA PRO A 30 -2.04 13.41 7.12
C PRO A 30 -3.27 13.45 6.19
N GLY A 31 -3.08 13.20 4.90
CA GLY A 31 -4.08 13.14 3.86
C GLY A 31 -3.60 12.24 2.72
N GLY A 32 -3.24 10.99 3.04
CA GLY A 32 -2.94 9.99 2.02
C GLY A 32 -4.15 9.75 1.11
N ALA A 33 -3.89 9.29 -0.13
CA ALA A 33 -4.94 8.97 -1.11
C ALA A 33 -6.07 8.13 -0.47
N PRO A 34 -7.35 8.33 -0.85
CA PRO A 34 -8.49 7.64 -0.25
C PRO A 34 -8.33 6.13 -0.14
N ILE A 35 -7.66 5.51 -1.12
CA ILE A 35 -7.32 4.09 -1.11
C ILE A 35 -6.39 3.70 0.04
N ARG A 36 -5.36 4.51 0.35
CA ARG A 36 -4.43 4.23 1.46
C ARG A 36 -5.14 4.32 2.80
N ARG A 37 -6.04 5.28 2.98
CA ARG A 37 -6.87 5.37 4.19
C ARG A 37 -7.68 4.09 4.38
N TYR A 38 -8.43 3.70 3.35
CA TYR A 38 -9.23 2.48 3.39
C TYR A 38 -8.37 1.25 3.71
N MET A 39 -7.19 1.12 3.09
CA MET A 39 -6.28 0.02 3.37
C MET A 39 -5.79 0.03 4.82
N ASN A 40 -5.34 1.19 5.31
CA ASN A 40 -4.84 1.34 6.68
C ASN A 40 -5.92 1.06 7.74
N GLU A 41 -7.17 1.40 7.45
CA GLU A 41 -8.30 1.22 8.38
C GLU A 41 -8.85 -0.21 8.37
N LYS A 42 -8.84 -0.90 7.22
CA LYS A 42 -9.55 -2.18 7.06
C LYS A 42 -8.66 -3.41 6.97
N ILE A 43 -7.51 -3.33 6.30
CA ILE A 43 -6.71 -4.52 5.98
C ILE A 43 -5.33 -4.53 6.62
N VAL A 44 -4.67 -3.38 6.72
CA VAL A 44 -3.27 -3.30 7.18
C VAL A 44 -3.07 -3.84 8.60
N PRO A 45 -3.94 -3.56 9.59
CA PRO A 45 -3.76 -4.10 10.93
C PRO A 45 -3.72 -5.63 10.94
N HIS A 46 -4.66 -6.27 10.22
CA HIS A 46 -4.77 -7.73 10.17
C HIS A 46 -3.66 -8.37 9.33
N LEU A 47 -3.22 -7.69 8.27
CA LEU A 47 -2.07 -8.12 7.47
C LEU A 47 -0.79 -8.12 8.29
N LEU A 48 -0.54 -7.07 9.09
CA LEU A 48 0.65 -6.98 9.93
C LEU A 48 0.66 -8.07 11.02
N ASP A 49 -0.49 -8.34 11.64
CA ASP A 49 -0.60 -9.41 12.63
C ASP A 49 -0.28 -10.79 12.00
N GLY A 50 -0.89 -11.10 10.85
CA GLY A 50 -0.64 -12.36 10.14
C GLY A 50 0.80 -12.48 9.64
N MET A 51 1.38 -11.40 9.12
CA MET A 51 2.79 -11.37 8.72
C MET A 51 3.73 -11.61 9.92
N THR A 52 3.37 -11.14 11.11
CA THR A 52 4.16 -11.40 12.33
C THR A 52 4.16 -12.88 12.70
N VAL A 53 3.03 -13.58 12.53
CA VAL A 53 2.93 -15.04 12.75
C VAL A 53 3.82 -15.78 11.75
N VAL A 54 3.70 -15.45 10.46
CA VAL A 54 4.51 -16.07 9.40
C VAL A 54 6.00 -15.81 9.60
N ALA A 55 6.38 -14.61 10.05
CA ALA A 55 7.79 -14.27 10.32
C ALA A 55 8.38 -15.06 11.50
N LYS A 56 7.54 -15.41 12.49
CA LYS A 56 7.95 -16.21 13.66
C LYS A 56 8.06 -17.69 13.34
N GLU A 57 7.04 -18.26 12.68
CA GLU A 57 6.98 -19.71 12.44
C GLU A 57 7.76 -20.15 11.19
N GLN A 58 8.04 -19.23 10.26
CA GLN A 58 8.70 -19.50 8.98
C GLN A 58 8.20 -20.79 8.30
N PRO A 59 6.88 -20.91 8.06
CA PRO A 59 6.32 -22.11 7.47
C PRO A 59 6.79 -22.28 6.01
N PRO A 60 6.79 -23.52 5.48
CA PRO A 60 7.21 -23.80 4.10
C PRO A 60 6.33 -23.10 3.05
N ASN A 61 5.07 -22.80 3.38
CA ASN A 61 4.11 -22.12 2.50
C ASN A 61 3.57 -20.85 3.19
N PRO A 62 4.36 -19.77 3.27
CA PRO A 62 4.01 -18.57 4.04
C PRO A 62 2.74 -17.87 3.55
N LEU A 63 2.54 -17.84 2.23
CA LEU A 63 1.34 -17.22 1.63
C LEU A 63 0.06 -17.99 1.96
N ARG A 64 0.15 -19.33 2.02
CA ARG A 64 -1.01 -20.17 2.36
C ARG A 64 -1.41 -19.95 3.82
N VAL A 65 -0.45 -19.99 4.73
CA VAL A 65 -0.69 -19.77 6.16
C VAL A 65 -1.23 -18.35 6.40
N LEU A 66 -0.67 -17.34 5.72
CA LEU A 66 -1.19 -15.97 5.79
C LEU A 66 -2.63 -15.87 5.28
N GLY A 67 -2.95 -16.53 4.15
CA GLY A 67 -4.31 -16.55 3.61
C GLY A 67 -5.31 -17.20 4.56
N GLU A 68 -4.95 -18.36 5.13
CA GLU A 68 -5.77 -19.07 6.12
C GLU A 68 -5.98 -18.20 7.38
N TYR A 69 -4.92 -17.52 7.85
CA TYR A 69 -5.01 -16.56 8.96
C TYR A 69 -5.99 -15.42 8.68
N LEU A 70 -5.93 -14.81 7.49
CA LEU A 70 -6.80 -13.69 7.14
C LEU A 70 -8.27 -14.11 7.03
N ILE A 71 -8.56 -15.29 6.49
CA ILE A 71 -9.93 -15.84 6.42
C ILE A 71 -10.47 -16.08 7.83
N GLN A 72 -9.69 -16.74 8.69
CA GLN A 72 -10.06 -16.98 10.08
C GLN A 72 -10.33 -15.67 10.82
N LYS A 73 -9.45 -14.67 10.63
CA LYS A 73 -9.59 -13.35 11.24
C LYS A 73 -10.84 -12.60 10.76
N SER A 74 -11.19 -12.70 9.47
CA SER A 74 -12.42 -12.12 8.92
C SER A 74 -13.65 -12.69 9.63
N ASN A 75 -13.72 -14.01 9.79
CA ASN A 75 -14.83 -14.67 10.47
C ASN A 75 -14.95 -14.23 11.94
N GLU A 76 -13.83 -14.11 12.65
CA GLU A 76 -13.81 -13.62 14.04
C GLU A 76 -14.33 -12.19 14.16
N ILE A 77 -13.93 -11.30 13.25
CA ILE A 77 -14.36 -9.90 13.25
C ILE A 77 -15.85 -9.79 12.94
N GLU A 78 -16.34 -10.57 11.97
CA GLU A 78 -17.77 -10.63 11.66
C GLU A 78 -18.59 -11.14 12.85
N GLN A 79 -18.12 -12.18 13.54
CA GLN A 79 -18.75 -12.70 14.76
C GLN A 79 -18.68 -11.71 15.95
N GLN A 80 -17.59 -10.94 16.06
CA GLN A 80 -17.45 -9.87 17.06
C GLN A 80 -18.33 -8.65 16.74
N GLY A 81 -18.63 -8.41 15.46
CA GLY A 81 -19.60 -7.40 15.03
C GLY A 81 -21.03 -7.76 15.40
N VAL A 82 -21.38 -9.05 15.36
CA VAL A 82 -22.72 -9.56 15.72
C VAL A 82 -22.97 -9.57 17.23
N SER A 83 -21.93 -9.71 18.06
CA SER A 83 -22.06 -9.75 19.53
C SER A 83 -22.12 -8.37 20.22
N LYS A 84 -22.08 -7.26 19.47
CA LYS A 84 -22.18 -5.88 20.01
C LYS A 84 -23.49 -5.15 19.73
N THR A 85 -24.54 -5.84 19.27
CA THR A 85 -25.90 -5.26 19.18
C THR A 85 -26.77 -5.82 20.31
N PRO A 86 -26.93 -5.11 21.43
CA PRO A 86 -28.11 -5.22 22.27
C PRO A 86 -29.11 -4.14 21.81
N GLU A 87 -30.12 -4.51 21.03
CA GLU A 87 -31.44 -3.85 21.08
C GLU A 87 -32.52 -4.78 20.54
#